data_AF-A0A0V0R1V1-F1
#
_entry.id   AF-A0A0V0R1V1-F1
#
_cell.length_a   1.000
_cell.length_b   1.000
_cell.length_c   1.000
_cell.angle_alpha   90.00
_cell.angle_beta   90.00
_cell.angle_gamma   90.00
#
_symmetry.space_group_name_H-M   'P 1'
#
loop_
_entity.id
_entity.type
_entity.pdbx_description
1 polymer ?
#
loop_
_entity_poly.entity_id
_entity_poly.type
_entity_poly.pdbx_seq_one_letter_code
_entity_poly.pdbx_strand_id
1 'polypeptide(L)'
;MVWSEGDHWRCSVKIHENFEGLIEYKYIVTDQDQSYYNWDPGYNQKLYVFGDESCSFSQIKFIQDSEGKDNTVLLRGRNASGGLLYNQLDDDGISDSSQHSHKNHKLNNQEHLIPVGKDKYIKAMSFNIHFFIDMNWGKRIKLILQAMKSEHPDFIALQEVMPYQREQIKGNMTNYLYFGRSRSCDENDQQNGILFRKDRFFKLEGGHIWYSRNNEQLDYGSTAPRMMTWGIFQDIANNDRKVGFVSTQWDDKSVESQQKSAEIISQLCPKLKNSCEIIILGGDFYCTENSQQIKTILNQGGMKSARQNYDPGNNNLQFGTKDDQIQKQYPTFHDYQGERIKEKGIQQDHIFYNSDSNYQLYSFRVLRNIKRVKKVENNMKQLYYPSNHYPIVAEFIKNDKEEKC
;
A
#
# COMPACT_ATOMS: atom_id res chain seq x y z
N MET A 1 -27.71 -23.37 3.70
CA MET A 1 -27.01 -24.45 2.97
C MET A 1 -25.71 -24.72 3.66
N VAL A 2 -25.42 -25.99 3.97
CA VAL A 2 -24.14 -26.43 4.56
C VAL A 2 -23.33 -27.05 3.42
N TRP A 3 -22.09 -26.59 3.25
CA TRP A 3 -21.20 -26.94 2.13
C TRP A 3 -20.17 -28.01 2.55
N SER A 4 -19.74 -28.85 1.61
CA SER A 4 -18.76 -29.94 1.87
C SER A 4 -17.69 -30.06 0.78
N GLU A 5 -16.58 -30.69 1.14
CA GLU A 5 -15.44 -30.94 0.25
C GLU A 5 -15.89 -31.76 -0.98
N GLY A 6 -15.82 -31.16 -2.18
CA GLY A 6 -16.31 -31.76 -3.43
C GLY A 6 -17.36 -30.94 -4.19
N ASP A 7 -17.82 -29.82 -3.64
CA ASP A 7 -18.80 -28.95 -4.32
C ASP A 7 -18.19 -28.31 -5.60
N HIS A 8 -18.88 -28.46 -6.74
CA HIS A 8 -18.44 -27.94 -8.04
C HIS A 8 -19.00 -26.56 -8.35
N TRP A 9 -18.14 -25.64 -8.79
CA TRP A 9 -18.52 -24.28 -9.15
C TRP A 9 -18.46 -24.05 -10.65
N ARG A 10 -19.46 -23.36 -11.20
CA ARG A 10 -19.55 -22.94 -12.60
C ARG A 10 -19.56 -21.42 -12.66
N CYS A 11 -18.52 -20.83 -13.21
CA CYS A 11 -18.51 -19.41 -13.57
C CYS A 11 -18.66 -19.29 -15.09
N SER A 12 -19.57 -18.43 -15.55
CA SER A 12 -19.78 -18.13 -16.97
C SER A 12 -19.36 -16.69 -17.20
N VAL A 13 -18.36 -16.47 -18.06
CA VAL A 13 -17.97 -15.11 -18.48
C VAL A 13 -18.27 -14.99 -19.96
N LYS A 14 -19.18 -14.06 -20.32
CA LYS A 14 -19.55 -13.73 -21.70
C LYS A 14 -18.59 -12.65 -22.20
N ILE A 15 -17.86 -12.93 -23.26
CA ILE A 15 -16.96 -11.96 -23.90
C ILE A 15 -17.49 -11.71 -25.31
N HIS A 16 -17.59 -10.45 -25.70
CA HIS A 16 -18.13 -10.05 -27.00
C HIS A 16 -17.11 -10.34 -28.11
N GLU A 17 -17.58 -10.69 -29.31
CA GLU A 17 -16.74 -11.19 -30.43
C GLU A 17 -15.63 -10.24 -30.91
N ASN A 18 -15.66 -8.96 -30.50
CA ASN A 18 -14.70 -7.92 -30.91
C ASN A 18 -13.90 -7.34 -29.74
N PHE A 19 -13.78 -8.06 -28.61
CA PHE A 19 -13.01 -7.60 -27.46
C PHE A 19 -11.49 -7.79 -27.69
N GLU A 20 -10.78 -6.71 -28.02
CA GLU A 20 -9.33 -6.61 -27.92
C GLU A 20 -8.95 -5.95 -26.59
N GLY A 21 -8.84 -6.75 -25.53
CA GLY A 21 -8.48 -6.28 -24.18
C GLY A 21 -8.07 -7.41 -23.24
N LEU A 22 -7.67 -7.05 -22.02
CA LEU A 22 -7.31 -8.01 -20.96
C LEU A 22 -8.55 -8.39 -20.14
N ILE A 23 -8.71 -9.68 -19.82
CA ILE A 23 -9.74 -10.17 -18.91
C ILE A 23 -9.08 -10.43 -17.56
N GLU A 24 -9.53 -9.68 -16.55
CA GLU A 24 -9.19 -9.91 -15.15
C GLU A 24 -10.27 -10.80 -14.53
N TYR A 25 -9.86 -11.88 -13.86
CA TYR A 25 -10.79 -12.73 -13.11
C TYR A 25 -10.22 -13.05 -11.74
N LYS A 26 -11.11 -13.26 -10.77
CA LYS A 26 -10.76 -13.50 -9.37
C LYS A 26 -11.61 -14.64 -8.82
N TYR A 27 -10.98 -15.52 -8.04
CA TYR A 27 -11.71 -16.48 -7.23
C TYR A 27 -11.97 -15.87 -5.86
N ILE A 28 -13.23 -15.90 -5.44
CA ILE A 28 -13.63 -15.62 -4.07
C ILE A 28 -13.94 -16.97 -3.45
N VAL A 29 -13.05 -17.45 -2.58
CA VAL A 29 -13.30 -18.68 -1.81
C VAL A 29 -13.67 -18.26 -0.40
N THR A 30 -14.85 -18.68 0.04
CA THR A 30 -15.37 -18.45 1.39
C THR A 30 -15.35 -19.74 2.19
N ASP A 31 -14.76 -19.72 3.38
CA ASP A 31 -14.90 -20.81 4.35
C ASP A 31 -16.25 -20.69 5.11
N GLN A 32 -16.64 -21.75 5.82
CA GLN A 32 -17.84 -21.83 6.67
C GLN A 32 -17.96 -20.65 7.67
N ASP A 33 -16.85 -20.03 8.07
CA ASP A 33 -16.81 -18.85 8.95
C ASP A 33 -16.93 -17.50 8.20
N GLN A 34 -17.30 -17.52 6.90
CA GLN A 34 -17.36 -16.33 6.02
C GLN A 34 -16.04 -15.56 5.90
N SER A 35 -14.92 -16.22 6.18
CA SER A 35 -13.60 -15.65 5.94
C SER A 35 -13.29 -15.72 4.43
N TYR A 36 -12.99 -14.57 3.82
CA TYR A 36 -12.72 -14.46 2.39
C TYR A 36 -11.23 -14.63 2.11
N TYR A 37 -10.88 -15.65 1.34
CA TYR A 37 -9.55 -15.75 0.75
C TYR A 37 -9.59 -15.19 -0.67
N ASN A 38 -8.95 -14.04 -0.86
CA ASN A 38 -8.72 -13.46 -2.17
C ASN A 38 -7.45 -14.06 -2.75
N TRP A 39 -7.58 -14.94 -3.73
CA TRP A 39 -6.45 -15.41 -4.52
C TRP A 39 -6.41 -14.65 -5.84
N ASP A 40 -5.29 -13.93 -6.06
CA ASP A 40 -5.02 -13.10 -7.23
C ASP A 40 -3.73 -13.61 -7.89
N PRO A 41 -3.82 -14.36 -8.99
CA PRO A 41 -2.64 -14.87 -9.68
C PRO A 41 -1.95 -13.82 -10.59
N GLY A 42 -2.49 -12.60 -10.74
CA GLY A 42 -1.93 -11.54 -11.58
C GLY A 42 -2.10 -11.74 -13.10
N TYR A 43 -1.63 -10.76 -13.88
CA TYR A 43 -1.81 -10.70 -15.35
C TYR A 43 -0.93 -11.72 -16.10
N ASN A 44 -1.51 -12.38 -17.13
CA ASN A 44 -0.81 -13.24 -18.11
C ASN A 44 0.02 -14.42 -17.52
N GLN A 45 -0.34 -14.96 -16.36
CA GLN A 45 0.24 -16.23 -15.95
C GLN A 45 -0.32 -17.38 -16.80
N LYS A 46 0.58 -18.18 -17.38
CA LYS A 46 0.24 -19.55 -17.78
C LYS A 46 -0.14 -20.30 -16.51
N LEU A 47 -1.31 -20.92 -16.52
CA LEU A 47 -1.80 -21.76 -15.42
C LEU A 47 -0.85 -22.96 -15.26
N TYR A 48 0.06 -22.92 -14.27
CA TYR A 48 0.85 -24.08 -13.87
C TYR A 48 0.30 -24.60 -12.55
N VAL A 49 -0.40 -25.72 -12.63
CA VAL A 49 -0.92 -26.42 -11.45
C VAL A 49 0.11 -27.49 -11.08
N PHE A 50 0.90 -27.25 -10.02
CA PHE A 50 1.72 -28.29 -9.42
C PHE A 50 0.86 -29.06 -8.41
N GLY A 51 0.38 -30.22 -8.83
CA GLY A 51 -0.16 -31.22 -7.91
C GLY A 51 0.98 -32.08 -7.38
N ASP A 52 0.98 -32.34 -6.07
CA ASP A 52 1.54 -33.58 -5.53
C ASP A 52 0.99 -34.76 -6.36
N GLU A 53 1.78 -35.83 -6.55
CA GLU A 53 1.73 -36.81 -7.66
C GLU A 53 0.41 -37.61 -7.86
N SER A 54 -0.72 -37.19 -7.32
CA SER A 54 -2.03 -37.86 -7.36
C SER A 54 -3.14 -37.16 -8.17
N CYS A 55 -2.90 -35.98 -8.75
CA CYS A 55 -3.92 -35.25 -9.52
C CYS A 55 -3.49 -35.02 -10.99
N SER A 56 -4.07 -35.78 -11.93
CA SER A 56 -3.94 -35.52 -13.37
C SER A 56 -5.24 -34.91 -13.93
N PHE A 57 -5.17 -33.73 -14.55
CA PHE A 57 -6.28 -33.16 -15.31
C PHE A 57 -6.13 -33.51 -16.79
N SER A 58 -7.11 -34.22 -17.34
CA SER A 58 -7.10 -34.65 -18.74
C SER A 58 -8.34 -34.14 -19.48
N GLN A 59 -8.08 -33.33 -20.51
CA GLN A 59 -8.96 -32.92 -21.62
C GLN A 59 -9.81 -31.65 -21.45
N ILE A 60 -9.54 -30.69 -22.34
CA ILE A 60 -10.39 -29.57 -22.72
C ILE A 60 -11.34 -30.10 -23.81
N LYS A 61 -12.65 -29.96 -23.64
CA LYS A 61 -13.62 -30.27 -24.70
C LYS A 61 -14.53 -29.08 -24.98
N PHE A 62 -14.67 -28.77 -26.25
CA PHE A 62 -15.59 -27.77 -26.76
C PHE A 62 -16.95 -28.44 -27.05
N ILE A 63 -18.04 -27.77 -26.71
CA ILE A 63 -19.39 -28.21 -27.05
C ILE A 63 -20.05 -27.14 -27.92
N GLN A 64 -20.63 -27.58 -29.03
CA GLN A 64 -21.35 -26.74 -29.98
C GLN A 64 -22.81 -26.56 -29.58
N ASP A 65 -23.38 -25.40 -29.87
CA ASP A 65 -24.82 -25.15 -29.66
C ASP A 65 -25.67 -25.69 -30.83
N SER A 66 -26.99 -25.45 -30.77
CA SER A 66 -27.97 -25.94 -31.76
C SER A 66 -27.76 -25.42 -33.18
N GLU A 67 -26.89 -24.43 -33.36
CA GLU A 67 -26.48 -23.89 -34.67
C GLU A 67 -25.08 -24.37 -35.09
N GLY A 68 -24.45 -25.25 -34.30
CA GLY A 68 -23.16 -25.88 -34.62
C GLY A 68 -21.93 -25.02 -34.29
N LYS A 69 -22.05 -23.97 -33.46
CA LYS A 69 -20.90 -23.14 -33.05
C LYS A 69 -20.36 -23.56 -31.69
N ASP A 70 -19.03 -23.75 -31.60
CA ASP A 70 -18.31 -24.15 -30.40
C ASP A 70 -18.35 -23.06 -29.32
N ASN A 71 -19.31 -23.15 -28.42
CA ASN A 71 -19.71 -22.05 -27.54
C ASN A 71 -19.51 -22.35 -26.05
N THR A 72 -18.90 -23.47 -25.70
CA THR A 72 -18.60 -23.80 -24.29
C THR A 72 -17.33 -24.63 -24.16
N VAL A 73 -16.40 -24.19 -23.31
CA VAL A 73 -15.27 -25.01 -22.86
C VAL A 73 -15.62 -25.67 -21.54
N LEU A 74 -15.59 -26.99 -21.51
CA LEU A 74 -15.79 -27.77 -20.29
C LEU A 74 -14.43 -28.25 -19.78
N LEU A 75 -14.09 -27.89 -18.54
CA LEU A 75 -12.97 -28.45 -17.80
C LEU A 75 -13.52 -29.46 -16.78
N ARG A 76 -13.08 -30.71 -16.87
CA ARG A 76 -13.54 -31.80 -15.99
C ARG A 76 -12.36 -32.34 -15.20
N GLY A 77 -12.39 -32.15 -13.88
CA GLY A 77 -11.51 -32.87 -12.95
C GLY A 77 -12.22 -34.12 -12.41
N ARG A 78 -11.49 -35.24 -12.28
CA ARG A 78 -11.94 -36.43 -11.55
C ARG A 78 -11.05 -36.60 -10.33
N ASN A 79 -11.62 -37.08 -9.22
CA ASN A 79 -10.81 -37.58 -8.11
C ASN A 79 -10.31 -39.01 -8.40
N ALA A 80 -9.42 -39.52 -7.55
CA ALA A 80 -8.70 -40.78 -7.71
C ALA A 80 -9.60 -42.04 -7.87
N SER A 81 -10.91 -41.94 -7.62
CA SER A 81 -11.87 -43.05 -7.70
C SER A 81 -12.93 -42.90 -8.80
N GLY A 82 -12.93 -41.81 -9.58
CA GLY A 82 -13.63 -41.73 -10.87
C GLY A 82 -15.17 -41.56 -10.86
N GLY A 83 -15.80 -41.20 -9.74
CA GLY A 83 -17.27 -41.02 -9.64
C GLY A 83 -17.78 -39.62 -10.01
N LEU A 84 -19.02 -39.53 -10.52
CA LEU A 84 -19.79 -38.30 -10.84
C LEU A 84 -21.06 -38.24 -10.00
N LEU A 85 -21.42 -37.09 -9.39
CA LEU A 85 -22.73 -36.92 -8.73
C LEU A 85 -23.37 -35.53 -8.95
N TYR A 86 -24.71 -35.52 -8.92
CA TYR A 86 -25.69 -34.59 -9.51
C TYR A 86 -26.34 -33.61 -8.49
N ASN A 87 -27.07 -32.58 -9.01
CA ASN A 87 -27.81 -31.48 -8.35
C ASN A 87 -29.29 -31.76 -7.99
N GLN A 88 -29.88 -30.87 -7.16
CA GLN A 88 -31.29 -30.34 -7.06
C GLN A 88 -32.04 -30.68 -5.75
N LEU A 89 -32.98 -29.91 -5.16
CA LEU A 89 -33.49 -28.50 -5.17
C LEU A 89 -34.54 -28.44 -4.01
N ASP A 90 -34.79 -27.24 -3.47
CA ASP A 90 -36.02 -26.71 -2.81
C ASP A 90 -36.71 -27.32 -1.56
N ASP A 91 -37.09 -26.37 -0.68
CA ASP A 91 -38.26 -26.21 0.21
C ASP A 91 -38.61 -27.13 1.40
N ASP A 92 -39.17 -26.43 2.41
CA ASP A 92 -40.07 -26.81 3.51
C ASP A 92 -39.55 -27.48 4.81
N GLY A 93 -39.90 -26.82 5.93
CA GLY A 93 -40.64 -27.48 7.02
C GLY A 93 -39.88 -28.05 8.23
N ILE A 94 -39.92 -27.29 9.33
CA ILE A 94 -40.24 -27.73 10.72
C ILE A 94 -39.80 -29.15 11.15
N SER A 95 -38.89 -29.25 12.13
CA SER A 95 -39.16 -29.75 13.51
C SER A 95 -37.90 -30.22 14.24
N ASP A 96 -37.66 -29.54 15.36
CA ASP A 96 -37.48 -30.08 16.70
C ASP A 96 -36.26 -30.93 17.14
N SER A 97 -35.82 -30.52 18.34
CA SER A 97 -35.13 -31.30 19.38
C SER A 97 -33.69 -31.77 19.14
N SER A 98 -32.74 -31.11 19.80
CA SER A 98 -32.30 -31.56 21.12
C SER A 98 -31.16 -30.69 21.66
N GLN A 99 -31.33 -30.35 22.93
CA GLN A 99 -30.46 -29.53 23.76
C GLN A 99 -29.13 -30.24 24.03
N HIS A 100 -28.02 -29.50 24.05
CA HIS A 100 -27.09 -29.56 25.18
C HIS A 100 -26.22 -28.31 25.35
N SER A 101 -26.55 -27.58 26.42
CA SER A 101 -25.71 -26.79 27.34
C SER A 101 -24.65 -25.83 26.78
N HIS A 102 -25.03 -24.56 26.82
CA HIS A 102 -24.15 -23.39 26.92
C HIS A 102 -23.12 -23.49 28.06
N LYS A 103 -21.87 -23.17 27.74
CA LYS A 103 -21.01 -22.36 28.62
C LYS A 103 -20.58 -21.11 27.86
N ASN A 104 -21.21 -19.99 28.25
CA ASN A 104 -20.97 -18.65 27.75
C ASN A 104 -19.55 -18.19 28.08
N HIS A 105 -18.71 -18.04 27.04
CA HIS A 105 -17.71 -16.98 27.03
C HIS A 105 -18.22 -15.90 26.08
N LYS A 106 -18.63 -14.76 26.64
CA LYS A 106 -18.91 -13.52 25.91
C LYS A 106 -17.64 -13.09 25.18
N LEU A 107 -17.49 -13.49 23.92
CA LEU A 107 -16.67 -12.78 22.96
C LEU A 107 -17.49 -11.58 22.52
N ASN A 108 -17.03 -10.38 22.92
CA ASN A 108 -17.56 -9.13 22.43
C ASN A 108 -17.32 -9.07 20.91
N ASN A 109 -18.32 -9.44 20.12
CA ASN A 109 -18.44 -9.03 18.73
C ASN A 109 -18.67 -7.51 18.72
N GLN A 110 -17.58 -6.74 18.72
CA GLN A 110 -17.61 -5.43 18.10
C GLN A 110 -17.44 -5.66 16.61
N GLU A 111 -18.58 -5.77 15.91
CA GLU A 111 -18.62 -5.42 14.49
C GLU A 111 -17.85 -4.12 14.30
N HIS A 112 -16.83 -4.13 13.44
CA HIS A 112 -16.02 -2.97 13.14
C HIS A 112 -16.84 -2.01 12.26
N LEU A 113 -17.86 -1.41 12.86
CA LEU A 113 -18.51 -0.20 12.37
C LEU A 113 -17.41 0.84 12.19
N ILE A 114 -17.20 1.28 10.95
CA ILE A 114 -16.32 2.40 10.63
C ILE A 114 -16.82 3.58 11.48
N PRO A 115 -16.00 4.14 12.39
CA PRO A 115 -16.43 5.26 13.20
C PRO A 115 -16.81 6.41 12.27
N VAL A 116 -18.05 6.88 12.41
CA VAL A 116 -18.58 8.05 11.68
C VAL A 116 -17.56 9.20 11.80
N GLY A 117 -16.95 9.60 10.69
CA GLY A 117 -15.96 10.67 10.61
C GLY A 117 -14.56 10.28 10.11
N LYS A 118 -14.20 8.98 10.10
CA LYS A 118 -12.89 8.51 9.56
C LYS A 118 -12.79 8.67 8.04
N ASP A 119 -13.94 8.65 7.40
CA ASP A 119 -14.23 8.93 5.99
C ASP A 119 -13.91 10.37 5.56
N LYS A 120 -13.61 11.31 6.46
CA LYS A 120 -13.09 12.64 6.08
C LYS A 120 -11.57 12.72 6.01
N TYR A 121 -10.85 11.78 6.61
CA TYR A 121 -9.39 11.85 6.75
C TYR A 121 -8.65 10.96 5.76
N ILE A 122 -7.51 11.41 5.25
CA ILE A 122 -6.50 10.57 4.60
C ILE A 122 -5.22 10.68 5.41
N LYS A 123 -4.69 9.54 5.86
CA LYS A 123 -3.39 9.49 6.56
C LYS A 123 -2.32 8.88 5.67
N ALA A 124 -1.23 9.60 5.48
CA ALA A 124 -0.09 9.17 4.69
C ALA A 124 1.16 9.09 5.55
N MET A 125 2.01 8.12 5.26
CA MET A 125 3.35 7.98 5.82
C MET A 125 4.38 7.89 4.70
N SER A 126 5.57 8.46 4.92
CA SER A 126 6.77 8.15 4.12
C SER A 126 7.83 7.57 5.05
N PHE A 127 8.45 6.47 4.63
CA PHE A 127 9.44 5.77 5.44
C PHE A 127 10.48 5.03 4.60
N ASN A 128 11.70 5.56 4.57
CA ASN A 128 12.87 4.82 4.09
C ASN A 128 13.26 3.78 5.15
N ILE A 129 13.06 2.50 4.83
CA ILE A 129 13.27 1.40 5.78
C ILE A 129 14.69 0.84 5.77
N HIS A 130 15.53 1.35 4.87
CA HIS A 130 16.93 1.01 4.68
C HIS A 130 17.24 -0.46 4.32
N PHE A 131 17.87 -0.66 3.17
CA PHE A 131 18.02 -1.98 2.55
C PHE A 131 19.00 -2.94 3.24
N PHE A 132 19.93 -2.42 4.06
CA PHE A 132 21.08 -3.19 4.52
C PHE A 132 20.69 -4.48 5.25
N ILE A 133 21.34 -5.57 4.81
CA ILE A 133 21.31 -6.88 5.45
C ILE A 133 22.26 -6.83 6.65
N ASP A 134 21.82 -6.22 7.75
CA ASP A 134 22.52 -6.35 9.02
C ASP A 134 22.03 -7.61 9.76
N MET A 135 22.87 -8.18 10.64
CA MET A 135 22.45 -9.25 11.57
C MET A 135 21.32 -8.82 12.54
N ASN A 136 20.86 -7.57 12.46
CA ASN A 136 19.82 -6.99 13.30
C ASN A 136 18.49 -6.82 12.58
N TRP A 137 18.35 -7.24 11.32
CA TRP A 137 17.11 -7.05 10.56
C TRP A 137 15.90 -7.61 11.31
N GLY A 138 16.02 -8.80 11.91
CA GLY A 138 14.98 -9.40 12.75
C GLY A 138 14.55 -8.56 13.96
N LYS A 139 15.42 -7.66 14.46
CA LYS A 139 15.08 -6.67 15.50
C LYS A 139 14.49 -5.40 14.88
N ARG A 140 15.04 -4.94 13.75
CA ARG A 140 14.58 -3.74 13.04
C ARG A 140 13.17 -3.92 12.50
N ILE A 141 12.84 -5.05 11.88
CA ILE A 141 11.51 -5.32 11.32
C ILE A 141 10.40 -5.18 12.38
N LYS A 142 10.65 -5.60 13.63
CA LYS A 142 9.69 -5.41 14.73
C LYS A 142 9.40 -3.93 14.99
N LEU A 143 10.45 -3.10 15.01
CA LEU A 143 10.32 -1.65 15.21
C LEU A 143 9.72 -0.96 13.97
N ILE A 144 10.07 -1.41 12.76
CA ILE A 144 9.50 -0.92 11.50
C ILE A 144 7.98 -1.18 11.48
N LEU A 145 7.57 -2.41 11.77
CA LEU A 145 6.15 -2.79 11.86
C LEU A 145 5.45 -2.03 12.99
N GLN A 146 6.12 -1.82 14.13
CA GLN A 146 5.57 -1.01 15.22
C GLN A 146 5.29 0.43 14.76
N ALA A 147 6.23 1.07 14.04
CA ALA A 147 6.05 2.42 13.52
C ALA A 147 4.87 2.51 12.52
N MET A 148 4.78 1.54 11.60
CA MET A 148 3.68 1.49 10.62
C MET A 148 2.33 1.27 11.32
N LYS A 149 2.27 0.33 12.28
CA LYS A 149 1.03 -0.02 13.00
C LYS A 149 0.59 1.06 13.98
N SER A 150 1.50 1.76 14.65
CA SER A 150 1.13 2.77 15.66
C SER A 150 0.32 3.92 15.09
N GLU A 151 0.49 4.21 13.79
CA GLU A 151 -0.18 5.33 13.13
C GLU A 151 -1.39 4.91 12.31
N HIS A 152 -1.50 3.62 11.96
CA HIS A 152 -2.53 3.08 11.08
C HIS A 152 -2.78 3.95 9.83
N PRO A 153 -1.72 4.31 9.06
CA PRO A 153 -1.88 5.16 7.89
C PRO A 153 -2.71 4.46 6.82
N ASP A 154 -3.40 5.22 5.98
CA ASP A 154 -4.11 4.68 4.82
C ASP A 154 -3.12 4.28 3.72
N PHE A 155 -2.06 5.07 3.56
CA PHE A 155 -1.01 4.89 2.56
C PHE A 155 0.39 5.04 3.17
N ILE A 156 1.34 4.22 2.74
CA ILE A 156 2.76 4.30 3.13
C ILE A 156 3.62 4.27 1.88
N ALA A 157 4.41 5.31 1.68
CA ALA A 157 5.51 5.34 0.72
C ALA A 157 6.74 4.68 1.37
N LEU A 158 7.23 3.58 0.79
CA LEU A 158 8.36 2.81 1.29
C LEU A 158 9.54 2.84 0.32
N GLN A 159 10.71 3.24 0.81
CA GLN A 159 11.96 3.31 0.04
C GLN A 159 12.99 2.27 0.54
N GLU A 160 13.95 1.92 -0.32
CA GLU A 160 15.01 0.93 -0.07
C GLU A 160 14.50 -0.48 0.31
N VAL A 161 13.34 -0.89 -0.19
CA VAL A 161 12.72 -2.17 0.18
C VAL A 161 13.34 -3.32 -0.60
N MET A 162 14.03 -4.24 0.06
CA MET A 162 14.46 -5.50 -0.56
C MET A 162 13.29 -6.51 -0.62
N PRO A 163 13.26 -7.46 -1.57
CA PRO A 163 12.15 -8.42 -1.70
C PRO A 163 11.86 -9.23 -0.44
N TYR A 164 12.88 -9.66 0.30
CA TYR A 164 12.68 -10.38 1.56
C TYR A 164 12.01 -9.50 2.63
N GLN A 165 12.34 -8.21 2.65
CA GLN A 165 11.71 -7.24 3.55
C GLN A 165 10.25 -7.01 3.14
N ARG A 166 9.97 -6.90 1.83
CA ARG A 166 8.62 -6.81 1.28
C ARG A 166 7.75 -7.98 1.72
N GLU A 167 8.22 -9.22 1.57
CA GLU A 167 7.43 -10.40 1.97
C GLU A 167 7.16 -10.44 3.47
N GLN A 168 8.13 -10.03 4.30
CA GLN A 168 7.91 -9.93 5.75
C GLN A 168 6.94 -8.81 6.12
N ILE A 169 6.98 -7.67 5.43
CA ILE A 169 6.00 -6.59 5.62
C ILE A 169 4.61 -7.09 5.23
N LYS A 170 4.44 -7.72 4.06
CA LYS A 170 3.16 -8.28 3.61
C LYS A 170 2.60 -9.31 4.60
N GLY A 171 3.44 -10.21 5.09
CA GLY A 171 3.03 -11.23 6.06
C GLY A 171 2.61 -10.67 7.43
N ASN A 172 3.09 -9.47 7.81
CA ASN A 172 2.79 -8.86 9.11
C ASN A 172 1.78 -7.71 9.05
N MET A 173 1.56 -7.12 7.87
CA MET A 173 0.63 -6.02 7.60
C MET A 173 -0.54 -6.54 6.75
N THR A 174 -1.20 -7.60 7.20
CA THR A 174 -2.20 -8.35 6.42
C THR A 174 -3.44 -7.55 6.02
N ASN A 175 -3.71 -6.43 6.68
CA ASN A 175 -4.75 -5.45 6.33
C ASN A 175 -4.31 -4.45 5.24
N TYR A 176 -3.11 -4.60 4.70
CA TYR A 176 -2.58 -3.80 3.60
C TYR A 176 -2.26 -4.63 2.37
N LEU A 177 -2.25 -3.99 1.22
CA LEU A 177 -1.68 -4.49 -0.03
C LEU A 177 -0.41 -3.71 -0.36
N TYR A 178 0.57 -4.39 -0.95
CA TYR A 178 1.82 -3.79 -1.43
C TYR A 178 1.79 -3.67 -2.94
N PHE A 179 2.10 -2.48 -3.45
CA PHE A 179 2.21 -2.17 -4.86
C PHE A 179 3.58 -1.54 -5.13
N GLY A 180 4.44 -2.23 -5.87
CA GLY A 180 5.82 -1.83 -6.12
C GLY A 180 6.54 -2.82 -7.01
N ARG A 181 7.60 -2.37 -7.67
CA ARG A 181 8.51 -3.19 -8.48
C ARG A 181 9.95 -2.82 -8.15
N SER A 182 10.87 -3.72 -8.46
CA SER A 182 12.31 -3.42 -8.49
C SER A 182 12.61 -2.19 -9.33
N ARG A 183 13.56 -1.39 -8.86
CA ARG A 183 14.11 -0.24 -9.59
C ARG A 183 14.97 -0.64 -10.78
N SER A 184 15.35 -1.91 -10.89
CA SER A 184 16.13 -2.42 -12.02
C SER A 184 15.45 -3.65 -12.63
N CYS A 185 16.03 -4.17 -13.71
CA CYS A 185 15.61 -5.43 -14.31
C CYS A 185 15.82 -6.64 -13.39
N ASP A 186 16.69 -6.53 -12.38
CA ASP A 186 16.87 -7.55 -11.35
C ASP A 186 15.75 -7.44 -10.31
N GLU A 187 14.88 -8.44 -10.25
CA GLU A 187 13.78 -8.50 -9.27
C GLU A 187 14.29 -8.56 -7.81
N ASN A 188 15.57 -8.86 -7.61
CA ASN A 188 16.22 -8.91 -6.28
C ASN A 188 16.72 -7.55 -5.77
N ASP A 189 16.71 -6.51 -6.61
CA ASP A 189 17.13 -5.16 -6.23
C ASP A 189 16.03 -4.42 -5.44
N GLN A 190 16.41 -3.24 -4.92
CA GLN A 190 15.58 -2.39 -4.10
C GLN A 190 14.31 -1.95 -4.84
N GLN A 191 13.23 -1.89 -4.09
CA GLN A 191 11.93 -1.44 -4.54
C GLN A 191 11.59 -0.13 -3.85
N ASN A 192 10.82 0.66 -4.58
CA ASN A 192 10.12 1.79 -4.05
C ASN A 192 8.62 1.52 -4.18
N GLY A 193 7.94 1.32 -3.05
CA GLY A 193 6.60 0.74 -3.01
C GLY A 193 5.58 1.58 -2.28
N ILE A 194 4.32 1.30 -2.56
CA ILE A 194 3.15 1.84 -1.87
C ILE A 194 2.50 0.71 -1.10
N LEU A 195 2.40 0.86 0.21
CA LEU A 195 1.56 -0.01 1.06
C LEU A 195 0.25 0.73 1.32
N PHE A 196 -0.91 0.12 1.03
CA PHE A 196 -2.22 0.78 1.20
C PHE A 196 -3.26 -0.13 1.86
N ARG A 197 -4.17 0.47 2.64
CA ARG A 197 -5.22 -0.26 3.37
C ARG A 197 -6.22 -0.92 2.41
N LYS A 198 -6.27 -2.25 2.43
CA LYS A 198 -7.09 -3.03 1.50
C LYS A 198 -8.57 -3.09 1.88
N ASP A 199 -8.88 -2.79 3.13
CA ASP A 199 -10.24 -2.71 3.67
C ASP A 199 -10.89 -1.34 3.41
N ARG A 200 -10.15 -0.40 2.82
CA ARG A 200 -10.64 0.95 2.53
C ARG A 200 -10.37 1.41 1.11
N PHE A 201 -9.27 1.00 0.50
CA PHE A 201 -8.89 1.48 -0.82
C PHE A 201 -8.71 0.33 -1.82
N PHE A 202 -9.20 0.58 -3.04
CA PHE A 202 -8.96 -0.25 -4.21
C PHE A 202 -8.10 0.52 -5.22
N LYS A 203 -7.08 -0.12 -5.81
CA LYS A 203 -6.20 0.50 -6.81
C LYS A 203 -6.86 0.45 -8.19
N LEU A 204 -7.22 1.60 -8.74
CA LEU A 204 -7.82 1.71 -10.08
C LEU A 204 -6.76 1.65 -11.19
N GLU A 205 -5.74 2.48 -11.06
CA GLU A 205 -4.65 2.56 -12.02
C GLU A 205 -3.33 2.87 -11.31
N GLY A 206 -2.23 2.69 -12.01
CA GLY A 206 -0.92 3.03 -11.49
C GLY A 206 0.19 2.34 -12.24
N GLY A 207 1.42 2.76 -11.97
CA GLY A 207 2.60 2.20 -12.59
C GLY A 207 3.88 2.71 -11.97
N HIS A 208 4.94 2.58 -12.76
CA HIS A 208 6.32 2.87 -12.38
C HIS A 208 6.93 3.81 -13.42
N ILE A 209 7.63 4.84 -12.96
CA ILE A 209 8.31 5.81 -13.83
C ILE A 209 9.74 5.96 -13.33
N TRP A 210 10.71 5.76 -14.23
CA TRP A 210 12.12 5.95 -13.95
C TRP A 210 12.57 7.38 -14.24
N TYR A 211 13.56 7.85 -13.49
CA TYR A 211 14.18 9.17 -13.68
C TYR A 211 15.32 9.10 -14.70
N SER A 212 15.01 8.55 -15.87
CA SER A 212 15.94 8.27 -16.95
C SER A 212 15.23 8.34 -18.30
N ARG A 213 15.99 8.49 -19.38
CA ARG A 213 15.44 8.44 -20.75
C ARG A 213 14.96 7.04 -21.14
N ASN A 214 15.62 6.01 -20.62
CA ASN A 214 15.28 4.61 -20.81
C ASN A 214 14.98 3.98 -19.45
N ASN A 215 13.84 3.29 -19.34
CA ASN A 215 13.45 2.62 -18.10
C ASN A 215 14.55 1.69 -17.57
N GLU A 216 14.66 1.59 -16.24
CA GLU A 216 15.58 0.66 -15.54
C GLU A 216 17.08 0.92 -15.79
N GLN A 217 17.44 2.03 -16.45
CA GLN A 217 18.83 2.41 -16.73
C GLN A 217 19.33 3.58 -15.85
N LEU A 218 20.65 3.65 -15.69
CA LEU A 218 21.33 4.82 -15.15
C LEU A 218 21.23 5.98 -16.13
N ASP A 219 20.98 7.17 -15.62
CA ASP A 219 20.99 8.40 -16.40
C ASP A 219 21.32 9.62 -15.53
N TYR A 220 21.65 10.74 -16.17
CA TYR A 220 21.89 12.04 -15.49
C TYR A 220 22.91 11.94 -14.33
N GLY A 221 23.95 11.11 -14.49
CA GLY A 221 24.99 10.91 -13.47
C GLY A 221 24.57 10.09 -12.24
N SER A 222 23.36 9.50 -12.22
CA SER A 222 22.94 8.60 -11.14
C SER A 222 23.82 7.35 -11.04
N THR A 223 24.00 6.86 -9.82
CA THR A 223 24.81 5.64 -9.57
C THR A 223 23.96 4.38 -9.38
N ALA A 224 22.64 4.55 -9.28
CA ALA A 224 21.65 3.48 -9.28
C ALA A 224 20.40 3.95 -10.05
N PRO A 225 19.63 3.05 -10.69
CA PRO A 225 18.35 3.43 -11.26
C PRO A 225 17.43 4.01 -10.18
N ARG A 226 16.81 5.15 -10.45
CA ARG A 226 15.87 5.81 -9.53
C ARG A 226 14.50 5.91 -10.18
N MET A 227 13.46 5.78 -9.37
CA MET A 227 12.09 5.68 -9.86
C MET A 227 11.07 6.16 -8.84
N MET A 228 9.85 6.37 -9.33
CA MET A 228 8.64 6.43 -8.52
C MET A 228 7.67 5.31 -8.85
N THR A 229 6.89 4.95 -7.85
CA THR A 229 5.66 4.16 -7.99
C THR A 229 4.48 5.08 -7.71
N TRP A 230 3.48 5.08 -8.58
CA TRP A 230 2.31 5.95 -8.46
C TRP A 230 1.02 5.17 -8.71
N GLY A 231 -0.09 5.58 -8.09
CA GLY A 231 -1.40 5.02 -8.39
C GLY A 231 -2.56 5.93 -8.01
N ILE A 232 -3.72 5.64 -8.58
CA ILE A 232 -5.01 6.22 -8.19
C ILE A 232 -5.78 5.16 -7.42
N PHE A 233 -6.19 5.53 -6.20
CA PHE A 233 -6.85 4.66 -5.25
C PHE A 233 -8.24 5.19 -4.94
N GLN A 234 -9.25 4.35 -5.11
CA GLN A 234 -10.65 4.69 -4.84
C GLN A 234 -11.04 4.21 -3.44
N ASP A 235 -11.72 5.05 -2.68
CA ASP A 235 -12.30 4.67 -1.39
C ASP A 235 -13.47 3.71 -1.64
N ILE A 236 -13.46 2.54 -0.99
CA ILE A 236 -14.49 1.50 -1.16
C ILE A 236 -15.84 1.98 -0.64
N ALA A 237 -15.85 2.83 0.39
CA ALA A 237 -17.08 3.35 0.97
C ALA A 237 -17.63 4.56 0.18
N ASN A 238 -16.80 5.19 -0.67
CA ASN A 238 -17.18 6.35 -1.46
C ASN A 238 -16.49 6.32 -2.83
N ASN A 239 -17.23 5.86 -3.84
CA ASN A 239 -16.73 5.70 -5.20
C ASN A 239 -16.27 7.00 -5.87
N ASP A 240 -16.75 8.16 -5.42
CA ASP A 240 -16.33 9.46 -5.97
C ASP A 240 -14.99 9.93 -5.37
N ARG A 241 -14.59 9.34 -4.25
CA ARG A 241 -13.36 9.69 -3.57
C ARG A 241 -12.18 8.91 -4.12
N LYS A 242 -11.35 9.62 -4.88
CA LYS A 242 -10.10 9.11 -5.46
C LYS A 242 -8.89 9.85 -4.90
N VAL A 243 -7.87 9.09 -4.52
CA VAL A 243 -6.60 9.57 -3.97
C VAL A 243 -5.47 9.18 -4.91
N GLY A 244 -4.71 10.16 -5.39
CA GLY A 244 -3.44 9.91 -6.06
C GLY A 244 -2.36 9.72 -5.00
N PHE A 245 -1.62 8.61 -5.03
CA PHE A 245 -0.50 8.38 -4.12
C PHE A 245 0.77 8.04 -4.89
N VAL A 246 1.87 8.71 -4.55
CA VAL A 246 3.17 8.55 -5.20
C VAL A 246 4.23 8.29 -4.14
N SER A 247 5.01 7.22 -4.32
CA SER A 247 6.22 6.94 -3.56
C SER A 247 7.44 7.21 -4.45
N THR A 248 8.44 7.96 -3.97
CA THR A 248 9.68 8.26 -4.72
C THR A 248 10.95 8.01 -3.89
N GLN A 249 12.04 7.69 -4.56
CA GLN A 249 13.39 7.79 -4.01
C GLN A 249 14.33 8.41 -5.05
N TRP A 250 15.01 9.49 -4.69
CA TRP A 250 15.92 10.21 -5.58
C TRP A 250 17.37 9.71 -5.46
N ASP A 251 18.22 10.16 -6.38
CA ASP A 251 19.66 9.89 -6.30
C ASP A 251 20.29 10.70 -5.16
N ASP A 252 21.23 10.09 -4.45
CA ASP A 252 21.89 10.66 -3.28
C ASP A 252 23.08 11.57 -3.63
N LYS A 253 23.59 11.50 -4.86
CA LYS A 253 24.85 12.13 -5.26
C LYS A 253 24.67 13.11 -6.42
N SER A 254 23.88 12.75 -7.43
CA SER A 254 23.74 13.52 -8.64
C SER A 254 22.67 14.60 -8.52
N VAL A 255 23.14 15.85 -8.38
CA VAL A 255 22.30 17.06 -8.41
C VAL A 255 21.50 17.17 -9.72
N GLU A 256 22.08 16.73 -10.85
CA GLU A 256 21.40 16.72 -12.14
C GLU A 256 20.25 15.69 -12.15
N SER A 257 20.50 14.47 -11.65
CA SER A 257 19.47 13.44 -11.52
C SER A 257 18.32 13.89 -10.61
N GLN A 258 18.64 14.54 -9.48
CA GLN A 258 17.63 15.12 -8.57
C GLN A 258 16.79 16.20 -9.28
N GLN A 259 17.42 17.09 -10.06
CA GLN A 259 16.70 18.14 -10.80
C GLN A 259 15.79 17.53 -11.87
N LYS A 260 16.26 16.51 -12.61
CA LYS A 260 15.44 15.81 -13.60
C LYS A 260 14.29 15.03 -12.96
N SER A 261 14.53 14.44 -11.79
CA SER A 261 13.49 13.79 -10.99
C SER A 261 12.39 14.78 -10.59
N ALA A 262 12.78 15.99 -10.19
CA ALA A 262 11.84 17.08 -9.88
C ALA A 262 10.99 17.48 -11.09
N GLU A 263 11.62 17.65 -12.27
CA GLU A 263 10.93 17.99 -13.52
C GLU A 263 9.91 16.92 -13.93
N ILE A 264 10.29 15.64 -13.86
CA ILE A 264 9.41 14.51 -14.22
C ILE A 264 8.22 14.43 -13.26
N ILE A 265 8.46 14.55 -11.94
CA ILE A 265 7.37 14.59 -10.94
C ILE A 265 6.43 15.76 -11.21
N SER A 266 6.96 16.95 -11.48
CA SER A 266 6.17 18.15 -11.77
C SER A 266 5.30 18.02 -13.02
N GLN A 267 5.64 17.13 -13.95
CA GLN A 267 4.79 16.80 -15.10
C GLN A 267 3.72 15.74 -14.79
N LEU A 268 3.96 14.86 -13.81
CA LEU A 268 3.02 13.81 -13.41
C LEU A 268 1.88 14.35 -12.55
N CYS A 269 2.19 15.11 -11.50
CA CYS A 269 1.18 15.56 -10.52
C CYS A 269 -0.01 16.30 -11.17
N PRO A 270 0.19 17.25 -12.11
CA PRO A 270 -0.93 17.92 -12.78
C PRO A 270 -1.83 16.97 -13.59
N LYS A 271 -1.30 15.86 -14.11
CA LYS A 271 -2.08 14.87 -14.87
C LYS A 271 -3.02 14.08 -13.96
N LEU A 272 -2.55 13.71 -12.76
CA LEU A 272 -3.35 12.97 -11.78
C LEU A 272 -4.49 13.82 -11.20
N LYS A 273 -4.35 15.15 -11.23
CA LYS A 273 -5.27 16.10 -10.58
C LYS A 273 -6.69 16.00 -11.12
N ASN A 274 -6.85 15.71 -12.41
CA ASN A 274 -8.17 15.63 -13.03
C ASN A 274 -9.00 14.43 -12.54
N SER A 275 -8.35 13.46 -11.90
CA SER A 275 -8.95 12.19 -11.49
C SER A 275 -8.98 12.00 -9.98
N CYS A 276 -8.36 12.89 -9.19
CA CYS A 276 -8.15 12.71 -7.75
C CYS A 276 -8.59 13.94 -6.95
N GLU A 277 -9.23 13.73 -5.80
CA GLU A 277 -9.56 14.82 -4.87
C GLU A 277 -8.33 15.37 -4.13
N ILE A 278 -7.33 14.51 -3.93
CA ILE A 278 -6.03 14.83 -3.36
C ILE A 278 -4.96 13.93 -4.01
N ILE A 279 -3.80 14.51 -4.26
CA ILE A 279 -2.58 13.81 -4.64
C ILE A 279 -1.60 13.98 -3.49
N ILE A 280 -1.02 12.87 -3.03
CA ILE A 280 -0.01 12.84 -1.98
C ILE A 280 1.26 12.21 -2.54
N LEU A 281 2.37 12.91 -2.40
CA LEU A 281 3.70 12.47 -2.82
C LEU A 281 4.57 12.31 -1.57
N GLY A 282 4.96 11.08 -1.25
CA GLY A 282 5.90 10.76 -0.17
C GLY A 282 7.20 10.18 -0.72
N GLY A 283 8.32 10.47 -0.08
CA GLY A 283 9.58 9.84 -0.47
C GLY A 283 10.81 10.32 0.28
N ASP A 284 11.95 9.74 -0.10
CA ASP A 284 13.29 10.21 0.26
C ASP A 284 13.91 10.93 -0.95
N PHE A 285 14.07 12.24 -0.83
CA PHE A 285 14.45 13.12 -1.92
C PHE A 285 15.95 13.44 -1.92
N TYR A 286 16.69 13.07 -0.86
CA TYR A 286 18.08 13.52 -0.63
C TYR A 286 18.28 15.05 -0.73
N CYS A 287 17.20 15.82 -0.60
CA CYS A 287 17.17 17.27 -0.79
C CYS A 287 16.41 17.90 0.36
N THR A 288 16.87 19.06 0.85
CA THR A 288 16.09 19.87 1.81
C THR A 288 15.10 20.76 1.07
N GLU A 289 14.09 21.29 1.78
CA GLU A 289 13.08 22.15 1.16
C GLU A 289 13.61 23.48 0.62
N ASN A 290 14.81 23.88 1.03
CA ASN A 290 15.48 25.08 0.51
C ASN A 290 16.14 24.86 -0.87
N SER A 291 16.30 23.60 -1.28
CA SER A 291 16.91 23.22 -2.54
C SER A 291 16.08 23.69 -3.75
N GLN A 292 16.75 23.90 -4.88
CA GLN A 292 16.07 24.29 -6.11
C GLN A 292 15.14 23.19 -6.64
N GLN A 293 15.53 21.93 -6.45
CA GLN A 293 14.79 20.75 -6.88
C GLN A 293 13.45 20.63 -6.15
N ILE A 294 13.44 20.83 -4.82
CA ILE A 294 12.16 20.84 -4.08
C ILE A 294 11.32 22.06 -4.48
N LYS A 295 11.93 23.23 -4.70
CA LYS A 295 11.19 24.40 -5.24
C LYS A 295 10.56 24.13 -6.61
N THR A 296 11.20 23.33 -7.46
CA THR A 296 10.61 22.88 -8.75
C THR A 296 9.32 22.09 -8.51
N ILE A 297 9.27 21.16 -7.56
CA ILE A 297 8.04 20.42 -7.22
C ILE A 297 6.97 21.37 -6.68
N LEU A 298 7.34 22.23 -5.73
CA LEU A 298 6.38 23.14 -5.08
C LEU A 298 5.73 24.09 -6.11
N ASN A 299 6.56 24.71 -6.96
CA ASN A 299 6.10 25.75 -7.87
C ASN A 299 5.51 25.18 -9.17
N GLN A 300 6.23 24.26 -9.84
CA GLN A 300 5.81 23.74 -11.15
C GLN A 300 4.86 22.55 -11.03
N GLY A 301 5.02 21.72 -10.00
CA GLY A 301 4.13 20.59 -9.72
C GLY A 301 2.83 20.99 -9.03
N GLY A 302 2.71 22.26 -8.58
CA GLY A 302 1.53 22.76 -7.88
C GLY A 302 1.32 22.11 -6.51
N MET A 303 2.42 21.84 -5.80
CA MET A 303 2.41 21.07 -4.55
C MET A 303 2.71 21.96 -3.33
N LYS A 304 2.22 21.56 -2.16
CA LYS A 304 2.50 22.12 -0.85
C LYS A 304 3.29 21.12 -0.03
N SER A 305 4.28 21.58 0.73
CA SER A 305 4.94 20.75 1.75
C SER A 305 4.05 20.59 2.97
N ALA A 306 3.82 19.34 3.41
CA ALA A 306 3.17 19.07 4.69
C ALA A 306 3.98 19.67 5.85
N ARG A 307 5.31 19.57 5.82
CA ARG A 307 6.18 20.14 6.86
C ARG A 307 6.06 21.66 6.93
N GLN A 308 6.15 22.38 5.81
CA GLN A 308 6.11 23.86 5.82
C GLN A 308 4.72 24.39 6.21
N ASN A 309 3.66 23.71 5.76
CA ASN A 309 2.28 24.16 5.96
C ASN A 309 1.68 23.68 7.27
N TYR A 310 2.38 22.88 8.07
CA TYR A 310 1.87 22.45 9.38
C TYR A 310 1.78 23.62 10.36
N ASP A 311 0.62 23.96 10.89
CA ASP A 311 0.53 24.98 11.94
C ASP A 311 -0.21 24.43 13.16
N PRO A 312 0.51 24.02 14.22
CA PRO A 312 -0.14 23.50 15.42
C PRO A 312 -0.99 24.57 16.13
N GLY A 313 -0.77 25.86 15.88
CA GLY A 313 -1.51 26.95 16.52
C GLY A 313 -2.81 27.36 15.82
N ASN A 314 -2.98 27.02 14.54
CA ASN A 314 -4.12 27.47 13.72
C ASN A 314 -5.33 26.52 13.78
N ASN A 315 -5.17 25.31 14.31
CA ASN A 315 -6.15 24.24 14.08
C ASN A 315 -7.27 24.11 15.13
N ASN A 316 -7.54 25.07 16.03
CA ASN A 316 -8.59 24.98 17.08
C ASN A 316 -8.59 23.68 17.91
N LEU A 317 -7.53 22.89 17.83
CA LEU A 317 -7.38 21.58 18.43
C LEU A 317 -6.33 21.68 19.52
N GLN A 318 -6.59 21.05 20.65
CA GLN A 318 -5.71 20.98 21.82
C GLN A 318 -4.44 20.14 21.57
N PHE A 319 -3.77 20.27 20.43
CA PHE A 319 -2.43 19.76 20.20
C PHE A 319 -1.45 20.89 20.53
N GLY A 320 -0.83 20.80 21.70
CA GLY A 320 -0.08 21.91 22.30
C GLY A 320 1.11 21.46 23.12
N THR A 321 1.66 20.27 22.85
CA THR A 321 2.92 19.90 23.51
C THR A 321 4.06 20.73 22.92
N LYS A 322 5.12 20.98 23.70
CA LYS A 322 6.35 21.60 23.17
C LYS A 322 6.92 20.81 21.99
N ASP A 323 6.67 19.49 21.93
CA ASP A 323 7.13 18.61 20.86
C ASP A 323 6.41 18.90 19.54
N ASP A 324 5.10 19.14 19.58
CA ASP A 324 4.28 19.46 18.39
C ASP A 324 4.76 20.75 17.72
N GLN A 325 5.13 21.76 18.52
CA GLN A 325 5.62 23.05 18.03
C GLN A 325 6.97 22.96 17.30
N ILE A 326 7.75 21.91 17.54
CA ILE A 326 9.09 21.73 16.97
C ILE A 326 9.18 20.60 15.94
N GLN A 327 8.06 19.94 15.59
CA GLN A 327 8.01 18.87 14.58
C GLN A 327 8.70 19.28 13.26
N LYS A 328 8.46 20.51 12.79
CA LYS A 328 9.09 21.05 11.57
C LYS A 328 10.60 21.11 11.62
N GLN A 329 11.17 21.21 12.82
CA GLN A 329 12.62 21.36 13.02
C GLN A 329 13.31 20.00 13.04
N TYR A 330 12.56 18.91 13.31
CA TYR A 330 13.17 17.60 13.45
C TYR A 330 13.76 17.06 12.15
N PRO A 331 14.97 16.47 12.23
CA PRO A 331 15.57 15.81 11.09
C PRO A 331 14.79 14.54 10.76
N THR A 332 14.90 14.09 9.52
CA THR A 332 14.34 12.81 9.07
C THR A 332 15.44 11.77 8.92
N PHE A 333 16.61 12.16 8.43
CA PHE A 333 17.80 11.32 8.39
C PHE A 333 18.63 11.46 9.65
N HIS A 334 19.07 10.33 10.21
CA HIS A 334 19.82 10.31 11.46
C HIS A 334 20.89 9.22 11.58
N ASP A 335 21.20 8.49 10.51
CA ASP A 335 22.31 7.52 10.41
C ASP A 335 22.50 6.64 11.66
N TYR A 336 21.41 6.12 12.23
CA TYR A 336 21.37 5.37 13.51
C TYR A 336 21.90 6.09 14.76
N GLN A 337 22.33 7.35 14.66
CA GLN A 337 22.75 8.19 15.78
C GLN A 337 21.55 8.81 16.51
N GLY A 338 20.48 9.10 15.77
CA GLY A 338 19.19 9.51 16.30
C GLY A 338 19.26 10.77 17.17
N GLU A 339 18.97 10.66 18.46
CA GLU A 339 18.98 11.80 19.40
C GLU A 339 20.38 12.28 19.77
N ARG A 340 21.43 11.56 19.36
CA ARG A 340 22.83 11.89 19.66
C ARG A 340 23.44 12.89 18.68
N ILE A 341 22.75 13.19 17.59
CA ILE A 341 23.25 14.12 16.58
C ILE A 341 23.23 15.54 17.18
N LYS A 342 24.43 16.10 17.40
CA LYS A 342 24.63 17.44 17.94
C LYS A 342 24.45 18.54 16.88
N GLU A 343 24.64 18.20 15.61
CA GLU A 343 24.37 19.06 14.46
C GLU A 343 22.93 18.82 13.96
N LYS A 344 22.30 19.84 13.36
CA LYS A 344 20.93 19.73 12.87
C LYS A 344 20.89 18.62 11.81
N GLY A 345 20.34 17.45 12.14
CA GLY A 345 20.20 16.36 11.17
C GLY A 345 19.42 16.81 9.92
N ILE A 346 19.46 16.00 8.87
CA ILE A 346 19.00 16.42 7.55
C ILE A 346 17.50 16.14 7.39
N GLN A 347 16.79 17.09 6.80
CA GLN A 347 15.37 16.96 6.42
C GLN A 347 15.30 16.62 4.93
N GLN A 348 15.45 15.34 4.60
CA GLN A 348 15.48 14.86 3.21
C GLN A 348 14.28 13.99 2.83
N ASP A 349 13.52 13.52 3.82
CA ASP A 349 12.25 12.81 3.61
C ASP A 349 11.11 13.83 3.66
N HIS A 350 10.22 13.78 2.68
CA HIS A 350 9.13 14.76 2.54
C HIS A 350 7.80 14.09 2.21
N ILE A 351 6.71 14.75 2.63
CA ILE A 351 5.36 14.52 2.14
C ILE A 351 4.85 15.83 1.55
N PHE A 352 4.48 15.78 0.28
CA PHE A 352 3.84 16.87 -0.46
C PHE A 352 2.39 16.52 -0.80
N TYR A 353 1.56 17.53 -0.97
CA TYR A 353 0.17 17.37 -1.43
C TYR A 353 -0.22 18.49 -2.39
N ASN A 354 -1.15 18.24 -3.32
CA ASN A 354 -1.52 19.26 -4.31
C ASN A 354 -2.21 20.48 -3.66
N SER A 355 -1.79 21.66 -4.08
CA SER A 355 -2.11 22.95 -3.45
C SER A 355 -3.59 23.32 -3.44
N ASP A 356 -4.34 22.77 -4.38
CA ASP A 356 -5.73 23.05 -4.72
C ASP A 356 -6.67 21.87 -4.37
N SER A 357 -6.17 20.89 -3.61
CA SER A 357 -6.99 19.80 -3.11
C SER A 357 -8.13 20.35 -2.24
N ASN A 358 -9.25 19.62 -2.19
CA ASN A 358 -10.32 19.90 -1.24
C ASN A 358 -9.93 19.51 0.21
N TYR A 359 -8.67 19.19 0.46
CA TYR A 359 -8.14 18.75 1.73
C TYR A 359 -7.23 19.82 2.33
N GLN A 360 -7.31 19.96 3.64
CA GLN A 360 -6.35 20.73 4.42
C GLN A 360 -5.47 19.79 5.24
N LEU A 361 -4.23 20.21 5.48
CA LEU A 361 -3.32 19.49 6.34
C LEU A 361 -3.80 19.61 7.79
N TYR A 362 -4.10 18.47 8.40
CA TYR A 362 -4.57 18.36 9.78
C TYR A 362 -3.40 18.20 10.77
N SER A 363 -2.44 17.32 10.47
CA SER A 363 -1.27 17.10 11.31
C SER A 363 -0.04 16.69 10.50
N PHE A 364 1.16 17.00 11.02
CA PHE A 364 2.44 16.52 10.50
C PHE A 364 3.36 16.12 11.66
N ARG A 365 3.96 14.93 11.57
CA ARG A 365 4.77 14.34 12.66
C ARG A 365 6.00 13.62 12.12
N VAL A 366 7.12 13.74 12.84
CA VAL A 366 8.34 12.95 12.67
C VAL A 366 8.42 11.96 13.84
N LEU A 367 8.34 10.66 13.56
CA LEU A 367 8.22 9.63 14.60
C LEU A 367 9.58 9.25 15.21
N ARG A 368 10.02 10.01 16.21
CA ARG A 368 11.33 9.84 16.88
C ARG A 368 11.30 8.90 18.09
N ASN A 369 10.11 8.58 18.58
CA ASN A 369 9.89 7.77 19.79
C ASN A 369 9.98 6.26 19.54
N ILE A 370 9.91 5.80 18.28
CA ILE A 370 10.04 4.38 17.94
C ILE A 370 11.51 3.97 17.96
N LYS A 371 11.94 3.44 19.10
CA LYS A 371 13.30 2.92 19.31
C LYS A 371 13.31 1.92 20.45
N ARG A 372 14.28 1.03 20.45
CA ARG A 372 14.58 0.17 21.59
C ARG A 372 15.76 0.72 22.37
N VAL A 373 15.61 0.81 23.70
CA VAL A 373 16.66 1.25 24.61
C VAL A 373 17.20 0.05 25.36
N LYS A 374 18.51 -0.23 25.22
CA LYS A 374 19.22 -1.23 26.02
C LYS A 374 20.10 -0.48 27.03
N LYS A 375 19.89 -0.74 28.32
CA LYS A 375 20.85 -0.30 29.35
C LYS A 375 22.13 -1.10 29.19
N VAL A 376 23.27 -0.41 29.20
CA VAL A 376 24.61 -1.00 29.20
C VAL A 376 25.34 -0.53 30.46
N GLU A 377 26.50 -1.12 30.75
CA GLU A 377 27.31 -0.78 31.93
C GLU A 377 27.63 0.72 31.99
N ASN A 378 27.88 1.22 33.20
CA ASN A 378 28.19 2.63 33.49
C ASN A 378 27.06 3.62 33.16
N ASN A 379 25.80 3.25 33.39
CA ASN A 379 24.60 4.07 33.12
C ASN A 379 24.44 4.54 31.67
N MET A 380 25.22 3.98 30.73
CA MET A 380 25.08 4.30 29.32
C MET A 380 23.83 3.60 28.75
N LYS A 381 23.19 4.25 27.76
CA LYS A 381 22.03 3.71 27.04
C LYS A 381 22.40 3.51 25.59
N GLN A 382 22.26 2.29 25.08
CA GLN A 382 22.36 2.00 23.66
C GLN A 382 20.97 2.11 23.02
N LEU A 383 20.85 2.92 21.97
CA LEU A 383 19.61 3.13 21.24
C LEU A 383 19.64 2.32 19.94
N TYR A 384 18.51 1.71 19.61
CA TYR A 384 18.31 0.95 18.38
C TYR A 384 17.09 1.50 17.67
N TYR A 385 17.28 1.97 16.44
CA TYR A 385 16.24 2.57 15.61
C TYR A 385 15.73 1.56 14.57
N PRO A 386 14.50 1.73 14.07
CA PRO A 386 13.96 0.87 13.01
C PRO A 386 14.73 1.01 11.68
N SER A 387 15.23 2.21 11.40
CA SER A 387 15.98 2.58 10.19
C SER A 387 17.00 3.67 10.56
N ASN A 388 17.84 4.10 9.61
CA ASN A 388 18.60 5.35 9.69
C ASN A 388 17.74 6.60 9.39
N HIS A 389 16.47 6.41 9.02
CA HIS A 389 15.47 7.47 8.89
C HIS A 389 14.38 7.35 9.96
N TYR A 390 13.84 8.49 10.36
CA TYR A 390 12.57 8.57 11.07
C TYR A 390 11.41 8.54 10.07
N PRO A 391 10.36 7.74 10.30
CA PRO A 391 9.12 7.86 9.55
C PRO A 391 8.51 9.25 9.72
N ILE A 392 7.94 9.78 8.66
CA ILE A 392 7.14 11.01 8.70
C ILE A 392 5.70 10.69 8.34
N VAL A 393 4.76 11.37 8.99
CA VAL A 393 3.33 11.15 8.85
C VAL A 393 2.61 12.47 8.65
N ALA A 394 1.68 12.49 7.71
CA ALA A 394 0.77 13.61 7.49
C ALA A 394 -0.68 13.11 7.48
N GLU A 395 -1.56 13.87 8.12
CA GLU A 395 -2.99 13.65 8.07
C GLU A 395 -3.65 14.81 7.35
N PHE A 396 -4.58 14.49 6.46
CA PHE A 396 -5.33 15.45 5.66
C PHE A 396 -6.80 15.26 5.96
N ILE A 397 -7.54 16.35 6.15
CA ILE A 397 -8.99 16.33 6.37
C ILE A 397 -9.68 17.04 5.20
N LYS A 398 -10.73 16.42 4.67
CA LYS A 398 -11.56 17.03 3.63
C LYS A 398 -12.28 18.25 4.19
N ASN A 399 -12.24 19.37 3.48
CA ASN A 399 -13.01 20.55 3.82
C ASN A 399 -14.49 20.25 3.58
N ASP A 400 -15.32 20.50 4.58
CA ASP A 400 -16.76 20.57 4.37
C ASP A 400 -17.02 21.80 3.51
N LYS A 401 -17.27 21.60 2.21
CA LYS A 401 -17.87 22.68 1.43
C LYS A 401 -19.24 22.90 2.05
N GLU A 402 -19.52 24.10 2.56
CA GLU A 402 -20.89 24.56 2.63
C GLU A 402 -21.47 24.39 1.23
N GLU A 403 -22.35 23.41 1.05
CA GLU A 403 -23.25 23.38 -0.07
C GLU A 403 -24.05 24.68 0.03
N LYS A 404 -23.58 25.72 -0.69
CA LYS A 404 -24.40 26.89 -0.94
C LYS A 404 -25.61 26.40 -1.72
N CYS A 405 -26.71 26.21 -1.00
CA CYS A 405 -28.04 25.93 -1.51
C CYS A 405 -28.47 26.97 -2.54
#